data_AF-A0A1F6A513-F1
#
_entry.id   AF-A0A1F6A513-F1
#
_cell.length_a   1.000
_cell.length_b   1.000
_cell.length_c   1.000
_cell.angle_alpha   90.00
_cell.angle_beta   90.00
_cell.angle_gamma   90.00
#
_symmetry.space_group_name_H-M   'P 1'
#
loop_
_entity.id
_entity.type
_entity.pdbx_description
1 polymer ?
#
loop_
_entity_poly.entity_id
_entity_poly.type
_entity_poly.pdbx_seq_one_letter_code
_entity_poly.pdbx_strand_id
1 'polypeptide(L)'
;MTWTVSISDLRNNLSDYIDKVKAGDDLVVKDEKKDEEVAVVRAAKKKFNPVAYRAMLDRVSGTISAKNHPEWATIAKTEKWLRKIRKASDRRIHVPS
;
A
#
# COMPACT_ATOMS: atom_id res chain seq x y z
N MET A 1 7.66 -11.30 -1.36
CA MET A 1 8.96 -11.56 -2.02
C MET A 1 8.71 -12.56 -3.14
N THR A 2 9.57 -12.62 -4.17
CA THR A 2 9.39 -13.55 -5.30
C THR A 2 10.39 -14.68 -5.20
N TRP A 3 9.92 -15.92 -5.25
CA TRP A 3 10.72 -17.13 -5.18
C TRP A 3 10.74 -17.81 -6.55
N THR A 4 11.91 -18.00 -7.14
CA THR A 4 12.07 -18.79 -8.37
C THR A 4 12.53 -20.19 -8.01
N VAL A 5 11.77 -21.20 -8.41
CA VAL A 5 11.99 -22.61 -8.03
C VAL A 5 11.90 -23.52 -9.24
N SER A 6 12.60 -24.64 -9.21
CA SER A 6 12.47 -25.64 -10.27
C SER A 6 11.25 -26.55 -10.05
N ILE A 7 10.78 -27.19 -11.11
CA ILE A 7 9.66 -28.16 -11.02
C ILE A 7 9.98 -29.28 -10.02
N SER A 8 11.21 -29.79 -10.03
CA SER A 8 11.66 -30.86 -9.15
C SER A 8 11.61 -30.43 -7.68
N ASP A 9 12.08 -29.22 -7.38
CA ASP A 9 12.10 -28.67 -6.04
C ASP A 9 10.69 -28.35 -5.53
N LEU A 10 9.84 -27.77 -6.39
CA LEU A 10 8.43 -27.54 -6.10
C LEU A 10 7.70 -28.83 -5.73
N ARG A 11 7.95 -29.93 -6.45
CA ARG A 11 7.30 -31.23 -6.18
C ARG A 11 7.68 -31.78 -4.80
N ASN A 12 8.94 -31.63 -4.42
CA ASN A 12 9.45 -32.18 -3.16
C ASN A 12 9.06 -31.31 -1.95
N ASN A 13 8.91 -30.01 -2.15
CA ASN A 13 8.68 -29.03 -1.07
C ASN A 13 7.36 -28.25 -1.23
N LEU A 14 6.33 -28.88 -1.83
CA LEU A 14 5.08 -28.22 -2.21
C LEU A 14 4.40 -27.51 -1.04
N SER A 15 4.34 -28.16 0.13
CA SER A 15 3.72 -27.61 1.34
C SER A 15 4.36 -26.29 1.78
N ASP A 16 5.69 -26.23 1.79
CA ASP A 16 6.44 -25.04 2.21
C ASP A 16 6.18 -23.87 1.26
N TYR A 17 6.12 -24.16 -0.04
CA TYR A 17 5.81 -23.15 -1.05
C TYR A 17 4.35 -22.67 -0.98
N ILE A 18 3.40 -23.55 -0.66
CA ILE A 18 2.01 -23.15 -0.39
C ILE A 18 1.95 -22.20 0.82
N ASP A 19 2.71 -22.47 1.88
CA ASP A 19 2.72 -21.62 3.06
C ASP A 19 3.38 -20.26 2.80
N LYS A 20 4.45 -20.22 1.99
CA LYS A 20 5.04 -18.96 1.49
C LYS A 20 4.02 -18.15 0.67
N VAL A 21 3.29 -18.79 -0.24
CA VAL A 21 2.25 -18.13 -1.05
C VAL A 21 1.10 -17.62 -0.18
N LYS A 22 0.68 -18.37 0.85
CA LYS A 22 -0.30 -17.91 1.85
C LYS A 22 0.20 -16.71 2.66
N ALA A 23 1.50 -16.67 2.96
CA ALA A 23 2.12 -15.56 3.69
C ALA A 23 2.19 -14.27 2.86
N GLY A 24 2.00 -14.35 1.55
CA GLY A 24 1.97 -13.19 0.65
C GLY A 24 3.12 -13.13 -0.35
N ASP A 25 3.91 -14.20 -0.48
CA ASP A 25 4.99 -14.30 -1.47
C ASP A 25 4.48 -14.82 -2.82
N ASP A 26 5.18 -14.42 -3.88
CA ASP A 26 4.95 -14.93 -5.23
C ASP A 26 5.94 -16.06 -5.54
N LEU A 27 5.51 -17.07 -6.29
CA LEU A 27 6.31 -18.22 -6.69
C LEU A 27 6.35 -18.32 -8.21
N VAL A 28 7.55 -18.33 -8.80
CA VAL A 28 7.81 -18.57 -10.22
C VAL A 28 8.39 -19.97 -10.36
N VAL A 29 7.78 -20.78 -11.22
CA VAL A 29 8.19 -22.16 -11.48
C VAL A 29 8.93 -22.20 -12.81
N LYS A 30 10.17 -22.69 -12.78
CA LYS A 30 11.05 -22.80 -13.94
C LYS A 30 11.31 -24.26 -14.30
N ASP A 31 11.31 -24.57 -15.59
CA ASP A 31 11.82 -25.84 -16.11
C ASP A 31 13.33 -25.69 -16.37
N GLU A 32 14.15 -26.29 -15.50
CA GLU A 32 15.61 -26.28 -15.65
C GLU A 32 16.08 -26.96 -16.94
N LYS A 33 15.29 -27.88 -17.51
CA LYS A 33 15.68 -28.61 -18.74
C LYS A 33 15.50 -27.77 -19.99
N LYS A 34 14.56 -26.82 -19.97
CA LYS A 34 14.22 -25.95 -21.11
C LYS A 34 14.63 -24.50 -20.88
N ASP A 35 15.13 -24.17 -19.69
CA ASP A 35 15.44 -22.82 -19.23
C ASP A 35 14.26 -21.84 -19.30
N GLU A 36 13.03 -22.36 -19.25
CA GLU A 36 11.80 -21.61 -19.46
C GLU A 36 10.99 -21.45 -18.16
N GLU A 37 10.39 -20.28 -17.97
CA GLU A 37 9.38 -20.06 -16.93
C GLU A 37 8.05 -20.70 -17.35
N VAL A 38 7.53 -21.61 -16.54
CA VAL A 38 6.39 -22.47 -16.91
C VAL A 38 5.10 -22.03 -16.22
N ALA A 39 5.21 -21.47 -15.01
CA ALA A 39 4.05 -21.02 -14.24
C ALA A 39 4.43 -19.96 -13.21
N VAL A 40 3.46 -19.11 -12.86
CA VAL A 40 3.57 -18.17 -11.74
C VAL A 40 2.36 -18.35 -10.82
N VAL A 41 2.62 -18.68 -9.56
CA VAL A 41 1.61 -18.70 -8.50
C VAL A 41 1.76 -17.41 -7.71
N ARG A 42 0.77 -16.53 -7.83
CA ARG A 42 0.77 -15.27 -7.10
C ARG A 42 0.10 -15.44 -5.75
N ALA A 43 0.63 -14.74 -4.74
CA ALA A 43 -0.05 -14.59 -3.48
C ALA A 43 -1.51 -14.17 -3.72
N ALA A 44 -2.44 -14.81 -3.01
CA ALA A 44 -3.81 -14.32 -2.99
C ALA A 44 -3.75 -12.87 -2.51
N LYS A 45 -4.14 -11.92 -3.37
CA LYS A 45 -4.25 -10.50 -2.97
C LYS A 45 -5.00 -10.49 -1.65
N LYS A 46 -4.41 -9.89 -0.60
CA LYS A 46 -5.05 -9.74 0.71
C LYS A 46 -6.50 -9.38 0.45
N LYS A 47 -7.42 -10.32 0.75
CA LYS A 47 -8.84 -10.09 0.53
C LYS A 47 -9.18 -8.80 1.26
N PHE A 48 -9.82 -7.87 0.55
CA PHE A 48 -10.23 -6.62 1.15
C PHE A 48 -11.01 -6.94 2.42
N ASN A 49 -10.47 -6.52 3.56
CA ASN A 49 -11.07 -6.74 4.86
C ASN A 49 -11.79 -5.45 5.25
N PRO A 50 -13.11 -5.35 5.02
CA PRO A 50 -13.87 -4.12 5.28
C PRO A 50 -13.84 -3.74 6.76
N VAL A 51 -13.72 -4.71 7.67
CA VAL A 51 -13.67 -4.47 9.12
C VAL A 51 -12.34 -3.82 9.50
N ALA A 52 -11.22 -4.39 9.06
CA ALA A 52 -9.90 -3.82 9.32
C ALA A 52 -9.73 -2.44 8.66
N TYR A 53 -10.26 -2.27 7.44
CA TYR A 53 -10.25 -0.99 6.75
C TYR A 53 -11.07 0.08 7.48
N ARG A 54 -12.27 -0.28 7.98
CA ARG A 54 -13.10 0.64 8.76
C ARG A 54 -12.44 1.01 10.10
N ALA A 55 -11.83 0.05 10.80
CA ALA A 55 -11.08 0.32 12.02
C ALA A 55 -9.87 1.26 11.78
N MET A 56 -9.19 1.12 10.64
CA MET A 56 -8.15 2.07 10.22
C MET A 56 -8.74 3.46 9.97
N LEU A 57 -9.86 3.56 9.26
CA LEU A 57 -10.53 4.83 9.01
C LEU A 57 -10.97 5.51 10.31
N ASP A 58 -11.52 4.77 11.27
CA ASP A 58 -11.94 5.31 12.57
C ASP A 58 -10.74 5.80 13.39
N ARG A 59 -9.59 5.11 13.30
CA ARG A 59 -8.35 5.56 13.95
C ARG A 59 -7.80 6.84 13.31
N VAL A 60 -7.89 6.97 11.99
CA VAL A 60 -7.35 8.12 11.25
C VAL A 60 -8.33 9.30 11.25
N SER A 61 -9.64 9.07 11.29
CA SER A 61 -10.67 10.12 11.26
C SER A 61 -10.58 11.05 12.48
N GLY A 62 -10.09 10.54 13.62
CA GLY A 62 -9.73 11.39 14.76
C GLY A 62 -8.70 12.47 14.40
N THR A 63 -7.76 12.17 13.50
CA THR A 63 -6.75 13.11 12.98
C THR A 63 -7.39 14.20 12.12
N ILE A 64 -8.38 13.85 11.28
CA ILE A 64 -9.12 14.78 10.41
C ILE A 64 -10.39 15.24 11.12
N SER A 65 -10.24 15.84 12.29
CA SER A 65 -11.35 16.41 13.06
C SER A 65 -11.06 17.85 13.48
N ALA A 66 -12.10 18.68 13.62
CA ALA A 66 -11.97 20.05 14.10
C ALA A 66 -11.38 20.16 15.53
N LYS A 67 -11.32 19.05 16.28
CA LYS A 67 -10.59 18.96 17.56
C LYS A 67 -9.08 19.00 17.37
N ASN A 68 -8.56 18.33 16.34
CA ASN A 68 -7.13 18.30 16.02
C ASN A 68 -6.71 19.41 15.05
N HIS A 69 -7.68 20.00 14.33
CA HIS A 69 -7.51 21.16 13.46
C HIS A 69 -8.41 22.31 13.93
N PRO A 70 -7.98 23.11 14.93
CA PRO A 70 -8.79 24.22 15.46
C PRO A 70 -9.09 25.30 14.41
N GLU A 71 -8.30 25.37 13.35
CA GLU A 71 -8.58 26.16 12.15
C GLU A 71 -9.87 25.74 11.42
N TRP A 72 -10.34 24.50 11.58
CA TRP A 72 -11.56 23.99 10.94
C TRP A 72 -12.80 24.16 11.82
N ALA A 73 -12.66 24.73 13.02
CA ALA A 73 -13.76 24.88 13.96
C ALA A 73 -14.91 25.77 13.44
N THR A 74 -14.63 26.73 12.55
CA THR A 74 -15.65 27.58 11.91
C THR A 74 -15.27 27.93 10.49
N ILE A 75 -16.25 28.22 9.64
CA ILE A 75 -16.05 28.64 8.24
C ILE A 75 -15.05 29.80 8.14
N ALA A 76 -15.20 30.82 8.99
CA ALA A 76 -14.31 31.98 9.00
C ALA A 76 -12.86 31.63 9.35
N LYS A 77 -12.63 30.66 10.25
CA LYS A 77 -11.28 30.19 10.60
C LYS A 77 -10.67 29.38 9.46
N THR A 78 -11.47 28.53 8.81
CA THR A 78 -11.05 27.75 7.65
C THR A 78 -10.62 28.67 6.51
N GLU A 79 -11.43 29.70 6.23
CA GLU A 79 -11.12 30.68 5.19
C GLU A 79 -9.82 31.44 5.48
N LYS A 80 -9.63 31.89 6.72
CA LYS A 80 -8.42 32.57 7.16
C LYS A 80 -7.18 31.68 7.03
N TRP A 81 -7.30 30.42 7.38
CA TRP A 81 -6.24 29.42 7.26
C TRP A 81 -5.89 29.14 5.79
N LEU A 82 -6.88 28.92 4.93
CA LEU A 82 -6.68 28.73 3.48
C LEU A 82 -6.00 29.95 2.83
N ARG A 83 -6.42 31.17 3.17
CA ARG A 83 -5.78 32.41 2.69
C ARG A 83 -4.32 32.51 3.13
N LYS A 84 -3.99 32.08 4.36
CA LYS A 84 -2.60 32.05 4.86
C LYS A 84 -1.75 31.02 4.11
N ILE A 85 -2.28 29.81 3.89
CA ILE A 85 -1.58 28.76 3.12
C ILE A 85 -1.33 29.21 1.69
N ARG A 86 -2.34 29.77 1.02
CA ARG A 86 -2.22 30.26 -0.36
C ARG A 86 -1.10 31.30 -0.49
N LYS A 87 -1.08 32.32 0.39
CA LYS A 87 0.00 33.32 0.44
C LYS A 87 1.38 32.70 0.71
N ALA A 88 1.46 31.67 1.54
CA ALA A 88 2.73 30.99 1.81
C ALA A 88 3.21 30.13 0.65
N SER A 89 2.29 29.53 -0.11
CA SER A 89 2.57 28.78 -1.33
C SER A 89 3.05 29.70 -2.46
N ASP A 90 2.36 30.83 -2.65
CA ASP A 90 2.73 31.83 -3.67
C ASP A 90 4.13 32.39 -3.43
N ARG A 91 4.55 32.54 -2.16
CA ARG A 91 5.92 32.96 -1.80
C ARG A 91 7.00 31.92 -2.10
N ARG A 92 6.65 30.65 -2.30
CA ARG A 92 7.62 29.58 -2.63
C ARG A 92 7.87 29.47 -4.13
N ILE A 93 7.03 30.08 -4.96
CA ILE A 93 7.24 30.17 -6.41
C ILE A 93 8.13 31.40 -6.67
N HIS A 94 9.41 31.32 -6.31
CA HIS A 94 10.40 32.26 -6.82
C HIS A 94 10.83 31.74 -8.20
N VAL A 95 10.29 32.33 -9.27
CA VAL A 95 10.84 32.15 -10.62
C VAL A 95 12.01 33.13 -10.73
N PRO A 96 13.27 32.67 -10.86
CA PRO A 96 14.38 33.56 -11.13
C PRO A 96 14.16 34.18 -12.51
N SER A 97 14.23 35.51 -12.56
CA SER A 97 14.19 36.30 -13.80
C SER A 97 15.50 36.21 -14.55
#